data_AF-A0A0R2Q091-F1
#
_entry.id   AF-A0A0R2Q091-F1
#
_cell.length_a   1.000
_cell.length_b   1.000
_cell.length_c   1.000
_cell.angle_alpha   90.00
_cell.angle_beta   90.00
_cell.angle_gamma   90.00
#
_symmetry.space_group_name_H-M   'P 1'
#
loop_
_entity.id
_entity.type
_entity.pdbx_description
1 polymer ?
#
loop_
_entity_poly.entity_id
_entity_poly.type
_entity_poly.pdbx_seq_one_letter_code
_entity_poly.pdbx_strand_id
1 'polypeptide(L)' 'MLRKLKSLGFSANLSYALGFLSVIGSIVIWFTQGGTDVEEARAQGERFGIFVGLWAPTFMAIGNGIDNLSDDK' A
#
# COMPACT_ATOMS: atom_id res chain seq x y z
N MET A 1 -12.21 -15.66 3.31
CA MET A 1 -12.25 -14.23 2.91
C MET A 1 -11.37 -13.96 1.69
N LEU A 2 -10.10 -14.40 1.69
CA LEU A 2 -9.19 -14.27 0.52
C LEU A 2 -9.72 -14.91 -0.77
N ARG A 3 -10.40 -16.06 -0.70
CA ARG A 3 -11.10 -16.67 -1.86
C ARG A 3 -12.15 -15.72 -2.48
N LYS A 4 -12.89 -14.97 -1.64
CA LYS A 4 -13.85 -13.96 -2.14
C LYS A 4 -13.13 -12.76 -2.78
N LEU A 5 -11.98 -12.35 -2.26
CA LEU A 5 -11.15 -11.31 -2.88
C LEU A 5 -10.67 -11.78 -4.27
N LYS A 6 -10.14 -13.00 -4.37
CA LYS A 6 -9.73 -13.61 -5.64
C LYS A 6 -10.89 -13.71 -6.63
N SER A 7 -12.09 -14.11 -6.18
CA SER A 7 -13.29 -14.18 -7.04
C SER A 7 -13.80 -12.81 -7.48
N LEU A 8 -13.49 -11.74 -6.74
CA LEU A 8 -13.79 -10.35 -7.14
C LEU A 8 -12.74 -9.77 -8.10
N GLY A 9 -11.76 -10.58 -8.53
CA GLY A 9 -10.71 -10.17 -9.47
C GLY A 9 -9.44 -9.63 -8.82
N PHE A 10 -9.31 -9.66 -7.49
CA PHE A 10 -8.08 -9.27 -6.82
C PHE A 10 -7.00 -10.35 -7.01
N SER A 11 -5.91 -10.01 -7.70
CA SER A 11 -4.77 -10.91 -7.91
C SER A 11 -3.62 -10.63 -6.95
N ALA A 12 -2.74 -11.62 -6.76
CA ALA A 12 -1.52 -11.45 -5.98
C ALA A 12 -0.64 -10.32 -6.58
N ASN A 13 -0.48 -10.31 -7.91
CA ASN A 13 0.26 -9.27 -8.63
C ASN A 13 -0.30 -7.86 -8.40
N LEU A 14 -1.63 -7.70 -8.41
CA LEU A 14 -2.26 -6.42 -8.08
C LEU A 14 -1.93 -5.99 -6.65
N SER A 15 -1.97 -6.92 -5.71
CA SER A 15 -1.65 -6.64 -4.30
C SER A 15 -0.18 -6.22 -4.15
N TYR A 16 0.76 -6.91 -4.78
CA TYR A 16 2.17 -6.50 -4.78
C TYR A 16 2.38 -5.13 -5.42
N ALA A 17 1.71 -4.84 -6.54
CA ALA A 17 1.76 -3.54 -7.18
C ALA A 17 1.23 -2.41 -6.27
N LEU A 18 0.11 -2.64 -5.56
CA LEU A 18 -0.42 -1.70 -4.57
C LEU A 18 0.55 -1.47 -3.41
N GLY A 19 1.25 -2.53 -2.96
CA GLY A 19 2.31 -2.40 -1.96
C GLY A 19 3.46 -1.51 -2.43
N PHE A 20 3.92 -1.68 -3.67
CA PHE A 20 4.97 -0.85 -4.26
C PHE A 20 4.52 0.60 -4.49
N LEU A 21 3.29 0.78 -4.99
CA LEU A 21 2.68 2.10 -5.17
C LEU A 21 2.49 2.85 -3.86
N SER A 22 2.22 2.15 -2.76
CA SER A 22 2.13 2.73 -1.42
C SER A 22 3.48 3.32 -0.96
N VAL A 23 4.60 2.64 -1.23
CA VAL A 23 5.94 3.15 -0.93
C VAL A 23 6.26 4.38 -1.79
N ILE A 24 6.04 4.31 -3.11
CA ILE A 24 6.29 5.44 -4.01
C ILE A 24 5.41 6.63 -3.62
N GLY A 25 4.12 6.39 -3.37
CA GLY A 25 3.17 7.42 -2.94
C GLY A 25 3.60 8.11 -1.66
N SER A 26 4.09 7.35 -0.67
CA SER A 26 4.65 7.89 0.58
C SER A 26 5.81 8.86 0.32
N ILE A 27 6.75 8.48 -0.55
CA ILE A 27 7.89 9.32 -0.93
C ILE A 27 7.42 10.60 -1.62
N VAL A 28 6.49 10.49 -2.56
CA VAL A 28 5.93 11.66 -3.28
C VAL A 28 5.23 12.61 -2.32
N ILE A 29 4.43 12.10 -1.37
CA ILE A 29 3.75 12.92 -0.35
C ILE A 29 4.78 13.66 0.52
N TRP A 30 5.83 12.96 0.95
CA TRP A 30 6.89 13.61 1.73
C TRP A 30 7.58 14.70 0.91
N PHE A 31 7.99 14.45 -0.34
CA PHE A 31 8.63 15.47 -1.17
C PHE A 31 7.74 16.68 -1.47
N THR A 32 6.42 16.48 -1.61
CA THR A 32 5.49 17.56 -1.97
C THR A 32 4.99 18.37 -0.78
N GLN A 33 4.89 17.76 0.41
CA GLN A 33 4.28 18.38 1.59
C GLN A 33 5.18 18.27 2.82
N GLY A 34 5.66 17.07 3.14
CA GLY A 34 6.46 16.79 4.35
C GLY A 34 7.88 17.37 4.36
N GLY A 35 8.44 17.68 3.20
CA GLY A 35 9.76 18.31 3.03
C GLY A 35 9.71 19.81 2.81
N THR A 36 8.53 20.44 2.95
CA THR A 36 8.36 21.88 2.74
C THR A 36 8.62 22.68 4.02
N ASP A 37 8.96 23.97 3.86
CA ASP A 37 9.21 24.90 4.97
C ASP A 37 7.92 25.49 5.58
N VAL A 38 6.76 25.11 5.05
CA VAL A 38 5.45 25.53 5.58
C VAL A 38 5.08 24.61 6.73
N GLU A 39 5.15 25.11 7.95
CA GLU A 39 5.08 24.32 9.18
C GLU A 39 3.78 23.49 9.32
N GLU A 40 2.62 24.06 8.97
CA GLU A 40 1.35 23.30 8.91
C GLU A 40 1.36 22.18 7.86
N ALA A 41 1.84 22.46 6.64
CA ALA A 41 1.84 21.49 5.54
C ALA A 41 2.85 20.37 5.78
N ARG A 42 3.96 20.69 6.45
CA ARG A 42 5.03 19.76 6.81
C ARG A 42 4.53 18.66 7.73
N ALA A 43 3.95 19.02 8.87
CA ALA A 43 3.49 18.05 9.85
C ALA A 43 2.37 17.14 9.30
N GLN A 44 1.48 17.68 8.46
CA GLN A 44 0.46 16.89 7.79
C GLN A 44 1.06 15.95 6.75
N GLY A 45 1.97 16.45 5.91
CA GLY A 45 2.64 15.67 4.86
C GLY A 45 3.48 14.51 5.41
N GLU A 46 4.25 14.75 6.48
CA GLU A 46 5.04 13.69 7.14
C GLU A 46 4.13 12.58 7.69
N ARG A 47 3.06 12.92 8.41
CA ARG A 47 2.12 11.95 8.99
C ARG A 47 1.35 11.19 7.92
N PHE A 48 0.89 11.88 6.89
CA PHE A 48 0.14 11.25 5.80
C PHE A 48 1.05 10.35 4.96
N GLY A 49 2.28 10.78 4.67
CA GLY A 49 3.29 9.98 3.99
C GLY A 49 3.58 8.68 4.74
N ILE A 50 3.81 8.74 6.06
CA ILE A 50 4.01 7.56 6.91
C ILE A 50 2.79 6.64 6.85
N PHE A 51 1.58 7.18 7.02
CA PHE A 51 0.35 6.40 6.96
C PHE A 51 0.22 5.64 5.63
N VAL A 52 0.47 6.31 4.50
CA VAL A 52 0.43 5.69 3.18
C VAL A 52 1.50 4.62 3.02
N GLY A 53 2.73 4.87 3.50
CA GLY A 53 3.84 3.91 3.41
C GLY A 53 3.64 2.64 4.25
N LEU A 54 2.91 2.72 5.37
CA LEU A 54 2.61 1.57 6.25
C LEU A 54 1.67 0.53 5.61
N TRP A 55 1.01 0.84 4.49
CA TRP A 55 0.16 -0.13 3.78
C TRP A 55 0.95 -1.18 3.00
N ALA A 56 2.22 -0.92 2.68
CA ALA A 56 3.07 -1.85 1.94
C ALA A 56 3.10 -3.28 2.53
N PRO A 57 3.41 -3.51 3.82
CA PRO A 57 3.41 -4.85 4.41
C PRO A 57 2.03 -5.52 4.36
N THR A 58 0.95 -4.77 4.53
CA THR A 58 -0.42 -5.29 4.45
C THR A 58 -0.73 -5.80 3.05
N PHE A 59 -0.42 -5.02 2.02
CA PHE A 59 -0.62 -5.43 0.63
C PHE A 59 0.26 -6.62 0.24
N MET A 60 1.51 -6.67 0.71
CA MET A 60 2.37 -7.84 0.50
C MET A 60 1.82 -9.09 1.19
N ALA A 61 1.32 -8.98 2.43
CA ALA A 61 0.71 -10.09 3.14
C ALA A 61 -0.55 -10.61 2.44
N ILE A 62 -1.40 -9.71 1.91
CA ILE A 62 -2.57 -10.09 1.11
C ILE A 62 -2.12 -10.80 -0.18
N GLY A 63 -1.14 -10.25 -0.90
CA GLY A 63 -0.59 -10.86 -2.10
C GLY A 63 -0.08 -12.26 -1.86
N ASN A 64 0.76 -12.44 -0.84
CA ASN A 64 1.27 -13.76 -0.41
C ASN A 64 0.13 -14.71 -0.05
N GLY A 65 -0.92 -14.22 0.63
CA GLY A 65 -2.07 -15.03 1.01
C GLY A 65 -2.93 -15.47 -0.19
N ILE A 66 -3.02 -14.66 -1.25
CA ILE A 66 -3.71 -15.02 -2.50
C ILE A 66 -2.87 -16.00 -3.32
N ASP A 67 -1.55 -15.80 -3.38
CA ASP A 67 -0.62 -16.61 -4.18
C ASP A 67 -0.48 -18.04 -3.63
N ASN A 68 -0.47 -18.17 -2.30
CA ASN A 68 -0.44 -19.47 -1.62
C ASN A 68 -1.82 -20.12 -1.45
N LEU A 69 -2.88 -19.52 -1.99
CA LEU A 69 -4.22 -20.06 -1.87
C LEU A 69 -4.35 -21.29 -2.78
N SER A 70 -4.34 -22.49 -2.19
CA SER A 70 -4.57 -23.71 -2.95
C SER A 70 -5.92 -23.62 -3.68
N ASP A 71 -5.90 -23.81 -4.99
CA ASP A 71 -7.09 -24.04 -5.79
C ASP A 71 -7.62 -25.46 -5.52
N ASP A 72 -7.99 -25.73 -4.26
CA ASP A 72 -8.81 -26.89 -3.97
C ASP A 72 -10.16 -26.70 -4.66
N LYS A 73 -10.42 -27.64 -5.57
CA LYS A 73 -11.65 -27.81 -6.33
C LYS A 73 -12.80 -28.24 -5.43
#